data_AF-A0A480BXZ5-F1
#
_entry.id   AF-A0A480BXZ5-F1
#
_cell.length_a   1.000
_cell.length_b   1.000
_cell.length_c   1.000
_cell.angle_alpha   90.00
_cell.angle_beta   90.00
_cell.angle_gamma   90.00
#
_symmetry.space_group_name_H-M   'P 1'
#
loop_
_entity.id
_entity.type
_entity.pdbx_description
1 polymer ?
#
loop_
_entity_poly.entity_id
_entity_poly.type
_entity_poly.pdbx_seq_one_letter_code
_entity_poly.pdbx_strand_id
1 'polypeptide(L)'
;MANGKDKNNGGNLGFEAELFKTADKLRGNMEPSDYKHVALGLIFLKYISDAFEARHAELLAEDPQAAEDRDEYLADNVFWVPKDARWSHLKANAKRPEIGTLIDDAMRTIEKDNESLQGVLPKDYARPALNKVMLGELIDLISGIAMNEGGPSASSRSKDVLGRVYEYFLGQFAGSEGKRGGEFYTPRSVVQVLVQMLEPYQGRVYDPCCGSGGMFVQSEKFVLEHGGRIG
;
A
#
# COMPACT_ATOMS: atom_id res chain seq x y z
N MET A 1 1.22 -24.33 -40.44
CA MET A 1 0.37 -23.71 -39.39
C MET A 1 0.82 -24.29 -38.06
N ALA A 2 1.70 -23.59 -37.34
CA ALA A 2 2.18 -24.01 -36.03
C ALA A 2 1.33 -23.32 -34.96
N ASN A 3 0.63 -24.14 -34.17
CA ASN A 3 -0.28 -23.70 -33.12
C ASN A 3 0.53 -23.40 -31.85
N GLY A 4 0.72 -22.11 -31.53
CA GLY A 4 1.40 -21.66 -30.33
C GLY A 4 0.49 -21.83 -29.11
N LYS A 5 0.81 -22.80 -28.25
CA LYS A 5 0.23 -22.90 -26.91
C LYS A 5 0.86 -21.82 -26.03
N ASP A 6 0.07 -20.79 -25.69
CA ASP A 6 0.42 -19.84 -24.64
C ASP A 6 0.52 -20.56 -23.29
N LYS A 7 1.72 -20.48 -22.71
CA LYS A 7 2.01 -20.98 -21.36
C LYS A 7 1.42 -20.01 -20.35
N ASN A 8 0.28 -20.38 -19.79
CA ASN A 8 -0.32 -19.71 -18.64
C ASN A 8 0.48 -20.08 -17.37
N ASN A 9 1.46 -19.25 -17.00
CA ASN A 9 2.23 -19.40 -15.77
C ASN A 9 1.70 -18.44 -14.68
N GLY A 10 1.04 -19.01 -13.65
CA GLY A 10 1.13 -18.56 -12.26
C GLY A 10 0.38 -17.30 -11.81
N GLY A 11 -0.85 -17.47 -11.33
CA GLY A 11 -1.46 -16.81 -10.16
C GLY A 11 -1.52 -15.27 -10.11
N ASN A 12 -2.72 -14.71 -10.25
CA ASN A 12 -3.13 -13.33 -9.87
C ASN A 12 -2.40 -12.12 -10.49
N LEU A 13 -1.26 -12.27 -11.18
CA LEU A 13 -0.42 -11.19 -11.73
C LEU A 13 -1.05 -10.25 -12.78
N GLY A 14 -2.33 -10.43 -13.12
CA GLY A 14 -2.97 -9.68 -14.20
C GLY A 14 -3.45 -8.28 -13.79
N PHE A 15 -4.08 -8.17 -12.63
CA PHE A 15 -4.76 -6.93 -12.25
C PHE A 15 -3.77 -5.87 -11.73
N GLU A 16 -2.71 -6.26 -10.99
CA GLU A 16 -1.71 -5.31 -10.52
C GLU A 16 -1.00 -4.64 -11.71
N ALA A 17 -0.73 -5.42 -12.76
CA ALA A 17 -0.13 -4.93 -14.01
C ALA A 17 -1.07 -3.98 -14.78
N GLU A 18 -2.36 -4.31 -14.86
CA GLU A 18 -3.37 -3.45 -15.50
C GLU A 18 -3.57 -2.15 -14.71
N LEU A 19 -3.64 -2.24 -13.39
CA LEU A 19 -3.74 -1.10 -12.49
C LEU A 19 -2.52 -0.18 -12.63
N PHE A 20 -1.31 -0.75 -12.61
CA PHE A 20 -0.07 0.00 -12.82
C PHE A 20 -0.05 0.68 -14.19
N LYS A 21 -0.41 -0.04 -15.25
CA LYS A 21 -0.47 0.53 -16.60
C LYS A 21 -1.47 1.68 -16.70
N THR A 22 -2.58 1.60 -15.97
CA THR A 22 -3.57 2.68 -15.92
C THR A 22 -3.03 3.87 -15.15
N ALA A 23 -2.44 3.64 -13.97
CA ALA A 23 -1.78 4.69 -13.18
C ALA A 23 -0.63 5.38 -13.94
N ASP A 24 0.25 4.61 -14.60
CA ASP A 24 1.39 5.14 -15.36
C ASP A 24 0.95 6.03 -16.54
N LYS A 25 -0.21 5.75 -17.15
CA LYS A 25 -0.79 6.67 -18.15
C LYS A 25 -1.22 8.01 -17.56
N LEU A 26 -1.71 8.02 -16.31
CA LEU A 26 -2.16 9.23 -15.65
C LEU A 26 -0.98 10.17 -15.35
N ARG A 27 0.22 9.65 -15.08
CA ARG A 27 1.39 10.48 -14.71
C ARG A 27 1.74 11.58 -15.73
N GLY A 28 1.33 11.39 -16.99
CA GLY A 28 1.60 12.34 -18.07
C GLY A 28 3.10 12.57 -18.24
N ASN A 29 3.53 13.83 -18.08
CA ASN A 29 4.92 14.23 -18.26
C ASN A 29 5.77 14.11 -16.98
N MET A 30 5.22 13.60 -15.88
CA MET A 30 5.95 13.47 -14.62
C MET A 30 7.03 12.40 -14.68
N GLU A 31 8.20 12.68 -14.11
CA GLU A 31 9.25 11.68 -13.98
C GLU A 31 8.80 10.51 -13.08
N PRO A 32 9.15 9.24 -13.39
CA PRO A 32 8.80 8.10 -12.54
C PRO A 32 9.22 8.23 -11.08
N SER A 33 10.36 8.87 -10.81
CA SER A 33 10.88 9.09 -9.45
C SER A 33 9.95 9.97 -8.60
N ASP A 34 9.47 11.07 -9.16
CA ASP A 34 8.49 11.96 -8.52
C ASP A 34 7.12 11.31 -8.42
N TYR A 35 6.69 10.61 -9.48
CA TYR A 35 5.38 9.97 -9.52
C TYR A 35 5.27 8.80 -8.53
N LYS A 36 6.37 8.09 -8.27
CA LYS A 36 6.45 7.01 -7.28
C LYS A 36 5.95 7.45 -5.91
N HIS A 37 6.42 8.60 -5.43
CA HIS A 37 6.05 9.12 -4.11
C HIS A 37 4.55 9.47 -4.04
N VAL A 38 4.00 10.01 -5.13
CA VAL A 38 2.58 10.35 -5.22
C VAL A 38 1.71 9.07 -5.17
N ALA A 39 2.00 8.10 -6.04
CA ALA A 39 1.20 6.89 -6.17
C ALA A 39 1.31 5.98 -4.92
N LEU A 40 2.52 5.70 -4.45
CA LEU A 40 2.73 4.85 -3.27
C LEU A 40 2.13 5.49 -2.01
N GLY A 41 2.27 6.81 -1.85
CA GLY A 41 1.66 7.52 -0.71
C GLY A 41 0.14 7.41 -0.70
N LEU A 42 -0.53 7.50 -1.86
CA LEU A 42 -1.99 7.34 -1.93
C LEU A 42 -2.43 5.89 -1.67
N ILE A 43 -1.68 4.89 -2.15
CA ILE A 43 -1.96 3.48 -1.84
C ILE A 43 -1.82 3.24 -0.33
N PHE A 44 -0.79 3.80 0.31
CA PHE A 44 -0.61 3.71 1.75
C PHE A 44 -1.75 4.39 2.52
N LEU A 45 -2.16 5.59 2.11
CA LEU A 45 -3.27 6.32 2.71
C LEU A 45 -4.60 5.53 2.62
N LYS A 46 -4.83 4.86 1.49
CA LYS A 46 -5.97 3.95 1.31
C LYS A 46 -5.89 2.78 2.28
N TYR A 47 -4.73 2.14 2.39
CA TYR A 47 -4.52 1.00 3.28
C TYR A 47 -4.83 1.35 4.75
N ILE A 48 -4.25 2.44 5.27
CA ILE A 48 -4.47 2.83 6.67
C ILE A 48 -5.92 3.27 6.91
N SER A 49 -6.55 3.95 5.95
CA SER A 49 -7.96 4.33 6.05
C SER A 49 -8.88 3.11 6.10
N ASP A 50 -8.62 2.09 5.27
CA ASP A 50 -9.43 0.87 5.26
C ASP A 50 -9.24 0.03 6.52
N ALA A 51 -8.00 -0.03 7.03
CA ALA A 51 -7.70 -0.69 8.29
C ALA A 51 -8.43 -0.02 9.45
N PHE A 52 -8.41 1.32 9.48
CA PHE A 52 -9.10 2.12 10.48
C PHE A 52 -10.63 1.96 10.39
N GLU A 53 -11.23 2.08 9.20
CA GLU A 53 -12.68 1.96 9.04
C GLU A 53 -13.20 0.57 9.42
N ALA A 54 -12.43 -0.50 9.12
CA ALA A 54 -12.77 -1.84 9.56
C ALA A 54 -12.83 -1.93 11.10
N ARG A 55 -11.78 -1.47 11.79
CA ARG A 55 -11.71 -1.47 13.26
C ARG A 55 -12.77 -0.55 13.88
N HIS A 56 -12.98 0.62 13.30
CA HIS A 56 -13.99 1.57 13.74
C HIS A 56 -15.41 1.00 13.61
N ALA A 57 -15.71 0.25 12.54
CA ALA A 57 -17.01 -0.41 12.38
C ALA A 57 -17.24 -1.51 13.43
N GLU A 58 -16.20 -2.28 13.77
CA GLU A 58 -16.24 -3.29 14.84
C GLU A 58 -16.48 -2.63 16.21
N LEU A 59 -15.67 -1.63 16.58
CA LEU A 59 -15.81 -0.90 17.83
C LEU A 59 -17.16 -0.18 17.95
N LEU A 60 -17.66 0.42 16.86
CA LEU A 60 -18.95 1.11 16.86
C LEU A 60 -20.13 0.15 17.10
N ALA A 61 -20.00 -1.11 16.68
CA ALA A 61 -21.01 -2.14 16.94
C ALA A 61 -21.00 -2.63 18.39
N GLU A 62 -19.86 -2.53 19.07
CA GLU A 62 -19.69 -2.89 20.48
C GLU A 62 -20.09 -1.73 21.40
N ASP A 63 -19.45 -0.57 21.25
CA ASP A 63 -19.70 0.65 22.01
C ASP A 63 -19.30 1.90 21.19
N PRO A 64 -20.24 2.83 20.92
CA PRO A 64 -19.93 4.09 20.24
C PRO A 64 -18.85 4.94 20.93
N GLN A 65 -18.67 4.80 22.25
CA GLN A 65 -17.63 5.53 22.97
C GLN A 65 -16.24 4.92 22.73
N ALA A 66 -16.15 3.60 22.57
CA ALA A 66 -14.90 2.91 22.22
C ALA A 66 -14.43 3.25 20.79
N ALA A 67 -15.36 3.46 19.86
CA ALA A 67 -15.03 3.86 18.48
C ALA A 67 -14.37 5.25 18.35
N GLU A 68 -14.43 6.08 19.39
CA GLU A 68 -13.75 7.38 19.44
C GLU A 68 -12.56 7.38 20.41
N ASP A 69 -12.23 6.22 21.02
CA ASP A 69 -11.03 6.03 21.83
C ASP A 69 -9.85 5.60 20.96
N ARG A 70 -8.71 6.29 21.07
CA ARG A 70 -7.51 6.03 20.27
C ARG A 70 -6.79 4.75 20.71
N ASP A 71 -6.86 4.41 21.99
CA ASP A 71 -6.09 3.31 22.56
C ASP A 71 -6.59 1.94 22.04
N GLU A 72 -7.88 1.86 21.72
CA GLU A 72 -8.54 0.68 21.12
C GLU A 72 -8.03 0.31 19.71
N TYR A 73 -7.37 1.23 19.03
CA TYR A 73 -6.77 1.02 17.71
C TYR A 73 -5.31 0.58 17.83
N LEU A 74 -4.57 1.15 18.77
CA LEU A 74 -3.17 0.82 19.01
C LEU A 74 -2.99 -0.64 19.46
N ALA A 75 -3.95 -1.18 20.22
CA ALA A 75 -3.96 -2.57 20.64
C ALA A 75 -3.87 -3.56 19.46
N ASP A 76 -4.47 -3.21 18.32
CA ASP A 76 -4.51 -4.04 17.11
C ASP A 76 -3.53 -3.56 16.02
N ASN A 77 -2.56 -2.70 16.38
CA ASN A 77 -1.62 -2.07 15.44
C ASN A 77 -2.31 -1.32 14.29
N VAL A 78 -3.47 -0.72 14.56
CA VAL A 78 -4.20 0.12 13.60
C VAL A 78 -3.89 1.58 13.89
N PHE A 79 -3.48 2.32 12.86
CA PHE A 79 -3.25 3.76 12.98
C PHE A 79 -4.56 4.52 13.16
N TRP A 80 -4.55 5.53 14.02
CA TRP A 80 -5.67 6.45 14.17
C TRP A 80 -5.81 7.34 12.93
N VAL A 81 -7.00 7.37 12.32
CA VAL A 81 -7.26 8.18 11.12
C VAL A 81 -8.40 9.19 11.40
N PRO A 82 -8.07 10.48 11.53
CA PRO A 82 -9.04 11.56 11.71
C PRO A 82 -10.07 11.64 10.59
N LYS A 83 -11.27 12.15 10.89
CA LYS A 83 -12.40 12.20 9.95
C LYS A 83 -12.06 12.84 8.61
N ASP A 84 -11.32 13.95 8.63
CA ASP A 84 -10.91 14.69 7.43
C ASP A 84 -9.82 13.96 6.62
N ALA A 85 -9.11 13.02 7.24
CA ALA A 85 -8.04 12.23 6.64
C ALA A 85 -8.50 10.86 6.11
N ARG A 86 -9.75 10.46 6.38
CA ARG A 86 -10.32 9.19 5.91
C ARG A 86 -10.47 9.20 4.39
N TRP A 87 -10.18 8.06 3.77
CA TRP A 87 -10.26 7.90 2.31
C TRP A 87 -11.62 8.29 1.72
N SER A 88 -12.72 8.01 2.43
CA SER A 88 -14.08 8.37 2.01
C SER A 88 -14.25 9.89 1.81
N HIS A 89 -13.69 10.69 2.72
CA HIS A 89 -13.68 12.14 2.64
C HIS A 89 -12.86 12.65 1.45
N LEU A 90 -11.67 12.10 1.24
CA LEU A 90 -10.79 12.48 0.12
C LEU A 90 -11.41 12.12 -1.23
N LYS A 91 -12.01 10.92 -1.34
CA LYS A 91 -12.72 10.47 -2.53
C LYS A 91 -13.89 11.37 -2.88
N ALA A 92 -14.70 11.77 -1.89
CA ALA A 92 -15.83 12.67 -2.10
C ALA A 92 -15.38 14.05 -2.64
N ASN A 93 -14.16 14.48 -2.28
CA ASN A 93 -13.57 15.74 -2.69
C ASN A 93 -12.57 15.61 -3.86
N ALA A 94 -12.41 14.43 -4.47
CA ALA A 94 -11.36 14.13 -5.43
C ALA A 94 -11.36 15.04 -6.68
N LYS A 95 -12.54 15.56 -7.06
CA LYS A 95 -12.73 16.43 -8.23
C LYS A 95 -12.50 17.92 -7.92
N ARG A 96 -12.23 18.27 -6.67
CA ARG A 96 -12.04 19.66 -6.25
C ARG A 96 -10.63 20.16 -6.57
N PRO A 97 -10.47 21.45 -6.90
CA PRO A 97 -9.15 22.00 -7.15
C PRO A 97 -8.28 22.09 -5.89
N GLU A 98 -8.84 21.89 -4.70
CA GLU A 98 -8.11 21.84 -3.43
C GLU A 98 -7.62 20.44 -3.04
N ILE A 99 -7.84 19.40 -3.86
CA ILE A 99 -7.56 18.00 -3.49
C ILE A 99 -6.11 17.77 -3.02
N GLY A 100 -5.13 18.43 -3.64
CA GLY A 100 -3.73 18.33 -3.22
C GLY A 100 -3.52 18.81 -1.77
N THR A 101 -4.12 19.94 -1.41
CA THR A 101 -4.08 20.49 -0.05
C THR A 101 -4.79 19.57 0.94
N LEU A 102 -5.94 19.01 0.57
CA LEU A 102 -6.67 18.06 1.41
C LEU A 102 -5.84 16.80 1.71
N ILE A 103 -5.10 16.29 0.72
CA ILE A 103 -4.20 15.14 0.93
C ILE A 103 -3.04 15.53 1.85
N ASP A 104 -2.40 16.69 1.61
CA ASP A 104 -1.29 17.15 2.46
C ASP A 104 -1.72 17.33 3.92
N ASP A 105 -2.90 17.92 4.15
CA ASP A 105 -3.46 18.12 5.48
C ASP A 105 -3.84 16.79 6.15
N ALA A 106 -4.39 15.84 5.38
CA ALA A 106 -4.66 14.49 5.85
C ALA A 106 -3.38 13.77 6.32
N MET A 107 -2.33 13.78 5.49
CA MET A 107 -1.04 13.17 5.82
C MET A 107 -0.42 13.80 7.07
N ARG A 108 -0.45 15.14 7.19
CA ARG A 108 0.05 15.86 8.38
C ARG A 108 -0.70 15.49 9.65
N THR A 109 -2.03 15.38 9.57
CA THR A 109 -2.86 15.08 10.73
C THR A 109 -2.65 13.63 11.17
N ILE A 110 -2.51 12.69 10.22
CA ILE A 110 -2.16 11.29 10.51
C ILE A 110 -0.79 11.20 11.20
N GLU A 111 0.24 11.87 10.70
CA GLU A 111 1.56 11.85 11.36
C GLU A 111 1.53 12.48 12.77
N LYS A 112 0.71 13.51 12.96
CA LYS A 112 0.55 14.16 14.27
C LYS A 112 -0.05 13.22 15.31
N ASP A 113 -1.04 12.42 14.91
CA ASP A 113 -1.75 11.51 15.81
C ASP A 113 -1.07 10.13 15.95
N ASN A 114 -0.08 9.81 15.10
CA ASN A 114 0.61 8.53 15.09
C ASN A 114 2.14 8.73 15.09
N GLU A 115 2.77 8.66 16.27
CA GLU A 115 4.21 8.95 16.44
C GLU A 115 5.12 8.11 15.53
N SER A 116 4.77 6.85 15.29
CA SER A 116 5.55 5.93 14.43
C SER A 116 5.55 6.32 12.95
N LEU A 117 4.65 7.20 12.51
CA LEU A 117 4.57 7.68 11.12
C LEU A 117 5.25 9.02 10.90
N GLN A 118 5.83 9.66 11.94
CA GLN A 118 6.44 10.97 11.82
C GLN A 118 7.54 11.01 10.75
N GLY A 119 7.35 11.88 9.74
CA GLY A 119 8.31 12.08 8.66
C GLY A 119 8.26 11.01 7.56
N VAL A 120 7.37 10.02 7.65
CA VAL A 120 7.26 8.91 6.68
C VAL A 120 6.38 9.28 5.48
N LEU A 121 5.30 10.04 5.72
CA LEU A 121 4.30 10.31 4.69
C LEU A 121 4.71 11.47 3.77
N PRO A 122 4.53 11.34 2.44
CA PRO A 122 4.74 12.45 1.52
C PRO A 122 3.70 13.55 1.75
N LYS A 123 4.14 14.82 1.66
CA LYS A 123 3.33 16.02 2.00
C LYS A 123 3.50 17.14 0.95
N ASP A 124 3.65 16.76 -0.32
CA ASP A 124 3.90 17.68 -1.44
C ASP A 124 2.90 17.47 -2.59
N TYR A 125 1.63 17.21 -2.25
CA TYR A 125 0.54 17.02 -3.21
C TYR A 125 -0.09 18.34 -3.67
N ALA A 126 0.04 19.43 -2.91
CA ALA A 126 -0.49 20.75 -3.28
C ALA A 126 0.39 21.53 -4.27
N ARG A 127 1.54 20.99 -4.69
CA ARG A 127 2.50 21.71 -5.54
C ARG A 127 1.88 22.12 -6.89
N PRO A 128 2.17 23.33 -7.41
CA PRO A 128 1.59 23.81 -8.67
C PRO A 128 1.88 22.93 -9.90
N ALA A 129 3.02 22.22 -9.89
CA ALA A 129 3.42 21.34 -10.97
C ALA A 129 2.60 20.03 -11.04
N LEU A 130 1.86 19.68 -9.98
CA LEU A 130 1.08 18.45 -9.92
C LEU A 130 -0.30 18.68 -10.51
N ASN A 131 -0.67 17.85 -11.49
CA ASN A 131 -1.97 17.94 -12.12
C ASN A 131 -3.07 17.45 -11.15
N LYS A 132 -3.96 18.37 -10.76
CA LYS A 132 -5.06 18.11 -9.83
C LYS A 132 -6.10 17.14 -10.39
N VAL A 133 -6.31 17.15 -11.71
CA VAL A 133 -7.21 16.19 -12.39
C VAL A 133 -6.64 14.79 -12.29
N MET A 134 -5.34 14.64 -12.55
CA MET A 134 -4.64 13.37 -12.39
C MET A 134 -4.74 12.84 -10.95
N LEU A 135 -4.60 13.69 -9.94
CA LEU A 135 -4.77 13.27 -8.54
C LEU A 135 -6.17 12.71 -8.28
N GLY A 136 -7.21 13.41 -8.75
CA GLY A 136 -8.58 12.93 -8.63
C GLY A 136 -8.79 11.59 -9.32
N GLU A 137 -8.30 11.44 -10.55
CA GLU A 137 -8.38 10.19 -11.32
C GLU A 137 -7.60 9.05 -10.65
N LEU A 138 -6.46 9.35 -10.03
CA LEU A 138 -5.67 8.36 -9.29
C LEU A 138 -6.37 7.91 -8.01
N ILE A 139 -7.05 8.81 -7.29
CA ILE A 139 -7.89 8.46 -6.14
C ILE A 139 -9.06 7.57 -6.59
N ASP A 140 -9.71 7.90 -7.71
CA ASP A 140 -10.79 7.08 -8.26
C ASP A 140 -10.29 5.68 -8.67
N LEU A 141 -9.12 5.61 -9.31
CA LEU A 141 -8.47 4.35 -9.68
C LEU A 141 -8.15 3.48 -8.46
N ILE A 142 -7.51 4.05 -7.44
CA ILE A 142 -7.13 3.35 -6.20
C ILE A 142 -8.38 2.93 -5.41
N SER A 143 -9.45 3.72 -5.45
CA SER A 143 -10.73 3.36 -4.85
C SER A 143 -11.34 2.08 -5.43
N GLY A 144 -11.01 1.75 -6.69
CA GLY A 144 -11.47 0.53 -7.36
C GLY A 144 -10.81 -0.75 -6.86
N ILE A 145 -9.65 -0.67 -6.19
CA ILE A 145 -8.86 -1.85 -5.76
C ILE A 145 -9.62 -2.72 -4.75
N ALA A 146 -10.47 -2.12 -3.91
CA ALA A 146 -11.20 -2.83 -2.86
C ALA A 146 -12.54 -3.45 -3.31
N MET A 147 -13.04 -3.11 -4.51
CA MET A 147 -14.41 -3.44 -4.94
C MET A 147 -14.56 -4.84 -5.54
N ASN A 148 -13.48 -5.58 -5.78
CA ASN A 148 -13.55 -6.79 -6.60
C ASN A 148 -13.92 -8.09 -5.86
N GLU A 149 -13.92 -8.16 -4.52
CA GLU A 149 -14.24 -9.44 -3.83
C GLU A 149 -14.93 -9.27 -2.46
N GLY A 150 -16.24 -9.00 -2.47
CA GLY A 150 -17.08 -8.86 -1.28
C GLY A 150 -17.28 -10.16 -0.49
N GLY A 151 -17.01 -10.12 0.81
CA GLY A 151 -17.38 -11.15 1.78
C GLY A 151 -16.93 -10.76 3.20
N PRO A 152 -17.39 -11.43 4.27
CA PRO A 152 -17.13 -11.04 5.68
C PRO A 152 -15.66 -11.13 6.12
N SER A 153 -14.75 -11.59 5.25
CA SER A 153 -13.28 -11.52 5.43
C SER A 153 -12.63 -10.42 4.55
N ALA A 154 -13.45 -9.49 4.02
CA ALA A 154 -13.05 -8.46 3.06
C ALA A 154 -11.99 -7.49 3.60
N SER A 155 -11.94 -7.22 4.90
CA SER A 155 -10.94 -6.30 5.49
C SER A 155 -9.53 -6.91 5.47
N SER A 156 -9.38 -8.18 5.86
CA SER A 156 -8.09 -8.88 5.78
C SER A 156 -7.67 -9.13 4.33
N ARG A 157 -8.63 -9.42 3.43
CA ARG A 157 -8.34 -9.62 2.01
C ARG A 157 -8.05 -8.33 1.24
N SER A 158 -8.69 -7.21 1.57
CA SER A 158 -8.39 -5.91 0.97
C SER A 158 -7.01 -5.40 1.39
N LYS A 159 -6.62 -5.63 2.66
CA LYS A 159 -5.26 -5.39 3.16
C LYS A 159 -4.21 -6.17 2.36
N ASP A 160 -4.43 -7.46 2.10
CA ASP A 160 -3.53 -8.27 1.26
C ASP A 160 -3.44 -7.75 -0.19
N VAL A 161 -4.58 -7.45 -0.81
CA VAL A 161 -4.63 -6.93 -2.19
C VAL A 161 -3.87 -5.60 -2.31
N LEU A 162 -4.09 -4.66 -1.39
CA LEU A 162 -3.37 -3.37 -1.38
C LEU A 162 -1.88 -3.56 -1.14
N GLY A 163 -1.48 -4.48 -0.26
CA GLY A 163 -0.08 -4.84 -0.05
C GLY A 163 0.59 -5.38 -1.32
N ARG A 164 -0.08 -6.30 -2.04
CA ARG A 164 0.41 -6.83 -3.32
C ARG A 164 0.53 -5.75 -4.39
N VAL A 165 -0.44 -4.84 -4.48
CA VAL A 165 -0.39 -3.67 -5.38
C VAL A 165 0.79 -2.77 -5.02
N TYR A 166 1.00 -2.49 -3.72
CA TYR A 166 2.10 -1.66 -3.25
C TYR A 166 3.46 -2.26 -3.61
N GLU A 167 3.68 -3.56 -3.32
CA GLU A 167 4.90 -4.29 -3.69
C GLU A 167 5.13 -4.27 -5.21
N TYR A 168 4.08 -4.49 -6.00
CA TYR A 168 4.18 -4.47 -7.46
C TYR A 168 4.58 -3.08 -7.99
N PHE A 169 3.91 -2.03 -7.54
CA PHE A 169 4.22 -0.65 -7.94
C PHE A 169 5.65 -0.29 -7.57
N LEU A 170 6.09 -0.64 -6.36
CA LEU A 170 7.44 -0.39 -5.89
C LEU A 170 8.50 -1.07 -6.79
N GLY A 171 8.26 -2.33 -7.17
CA GLY A 171 9.14 -3.06 -8.09
C GLY A 171 9.18 -2.45 -9.50
N GLN A 172 8.03 -2.01 -10.03
CA GLN A 172 7.96 -1.36 -11.34
C GLN A 172 8.68 0.01 -11.36
N PHE A 173 8.52 0.81 -10.31
CA PHE A 173 9.21 2.09 -10.20
C PHE A 173 10.72 1.93 -10.03
N ALA A 174 11.17 0.92 -9.27
CA ALA A 174 12.60 0.61 -9.18
C ALA A 174 13.18 0.20 -10.54
N GLY A 175 12.42 -0.54 -11.35
CA GLY A 175 12.80 -0.91 -12.71
C GLY A 175 12.90 0.29 -13.67
N SER A 176 12.01 1.28 -13.53
CA SER A 176 11.94 2.45 -14.42
C SER A 176 12.89 3.59 -14.06
N GLU A 177 13.28 3.72 -12.79
CA GLU A 177 14.26 4.72 -12.32
C GLU A 177 15.69 4.45 -12.80
N GLY A 178 15.97 3.29 -13.42
CA GLY A 178 17.29 2.95 -13.96
C GLY A 178 18.40 2.76 -12.90
N LYS A 179 18.09 3.00 -11.62
CA LYS A 179 18.95 2.75 -10.47
C LYS A 179 18.99 1.25 -10.18
N ARG A 180 19.93 0.56 -10.81
CA ARG A 180 20.14 -0.89 -10.67
C ARG A 180 21.00 -1.19 -9.43
N GLY A 181 20.37 -1.44 -8.30
CA GLY A 181 21.06 -1.86 -7.07
C GLY A 181 20.10 -2.45 -6.03
N GLY A 182 20.54 -3.48 -5.30
CA GLY A 182 19.75 -4.14 -4.25
C GLY A 182 19.35 -3.20 -3.09
N GLU A 183 20.06 -2.08 -2.94
CA GLU A 183 19.75 -0.98 -2.02
C GLU A 183 18.40 -0.31 -2.31
N PHE A 184 17.87 -0.41 -3.54
CA PHE A 184 16.58 0.17 -3.92
C PHE A 184 15.47 -0.90 -3.93
N TYR A 185 15.73 -2.02 -4.59
CA TYR A 185 14.79 -3.13 -4.69
C TYR A 185 15.51 -4.42 -5.06
N THR A 186 15.20 -5.49 -4.32
CA THR A 186 15.67 -6.84 -4.62
C THR A 186 14.52 -7.66 -5.22
N PRO A 187 14.70 -8.28 -6.41
CA PRO A 187 13.63 -9.06 -7.04
C PRO A 187 13.09 -10.17 -6.13
N ARG A 188 11.76 -10.35 -6.13
CA ARG A 188 11.06 -11.30 -5.25
C ARG A 188 11.62 -12.72 -5.32
N SER A 189 12.02 -13.20 -6.50
CA SER A 189 12.61 -14.54 -6.64
C SER A 189 13.92 -14.72 -5.86
N VAL A 190 14.76 -13.68 -5.81
CA VAL A 190 16.03 -13.70 -5.07
C VAL A 190 15.75 -13.67 -3.58
N VAL A 191 14.90 -12.74 -3.14
CA VAL A 191 14.48 -12.62 -1.74
C VAL A 191 13.87 -13.93 -1.23
N GLN A 192 12.97 -14.53 -2.01
CA GLN A 192 12.32 -15.80 -1.68
C GLN A 192 13.34 -16.92 -1.50
N VAL A 193 14.28 -17.08 -2.44
CA VAL A 193 15.33 -18.10 -2.30
C VAL A 193 16.15 -17.88 -1.03
N LEU A 194 16.59 -16.65 -0.76
CA LEU A 194 17.39 -16.34 0.42
C LEU A 194 16.64 -16.64 1.73
N VAL A 195 15.39 -16.20 1.84
CA VAL A 195 14.57 -16.45 3.05
C VAL A 195 14.29 -17.94 3.23
N GLN A 196 13.95 -18.66 2.15
CA GLN A 196 13.71 -20.11 2.19
C GLN A 196 14.96 -20.91 2.56
N MET A 197 16.16 -20.40 2.27
CA MET A 197 17.41 -21.02 2.72
C MET A 197 17.75 -20.70 4.18
N LEU A 198 17.36 -19.52 4.68
CA LEU A 198 17.64 -19.08 6.05
C LEU A 198 16.67 -19.65 7.08
N GLU A 199 15.45 -19.97 6.65
CA GLU A 199 14.36 -20.53 7.47
C GLU A 199 14.15 -19.77 8.80
N PRO A 200 13.81 -18.46 8.76
CA PRO A 200 13.73 -17.61 9.96
C PRO A 200 12.46 -17.87 10.79
N TYR A 201 12.37 -19.03 11.44
CA TYR A 201 11.23 -19.39 12.30
C TYR A 201 11.13 -18.56 13.59
N GLN A 202 12.27 -18.20 14.17
CA GLN A 202 12.35 -17.42 15.41
C GLN A 202 13.69 -16.68 15.52
N GLY A 203 13.70 -15.58 16.28
CA GLY A 203 14.90 -14.80 16.57
C GLY A 203 14.88 -13.42 15.94
N ARG A 204 16.07 -12.87 15.68
CA ARG A 204 16.26 -11.52 15.14
C ARG A 204 16.60 -11.62 13.65
N VAL A 205 15.74 -11.08 12.79
CA VAL A 205 16.02 -10.91 11.37
C VAL A 205 16.67 -9.54 11.18
N TYR A 206 17.84 -9.50 10.55
CA TYR A 206 18.60 -8.27 10.34
C TYR A 206 19.08 -8.18 8.90
N ASP A 207 18.77 -7.07 8.25
CA ASP A 207 19.25 -6.72 6.91
C ASP A 207 19.84 -5.29 6.98
N PRO A 208 21.18 -5.14 6.92
CA PRO A 208 21.85 -3.84 7.04
C PRO A 208 21.62 -2.93 5.83
N CYS A 209 21.14 -3.46 4.71
CA CYS A 209 20.93 -2.73 3.46
C CYS A 209 19.53 -3.04 2.89
N CYS A 210 18.51 -3.03 3.74
CA CYS A 210 17.19 -3.58 3.45
C CYS A 210 16.44 -2.92 2.28
N GLY A 211 16.85 -1.71 1.86
CA GLY A 211 16.21 -0.96 0.78
C GLY A 211 14.72 -0.82 1.01
N SER A 212 13.91 -1.42 0.12
CA SER A 212 12.45 -1.46 0.20
C SER A 212 11.87 -2.42 1.26
N GLY A 213 12.71 -3.15 2.00
CA GLY A 213 12.28 -4.06 3.07
C GLY A 213 11.76 -5.42 2.58
N GLY A 214 12.02 -5.80 1.32
CA GLY A 214 11.51 -7.03 0.73
C GLY A 214 11.88 -8.30 1.50
N MET A 215 13.06 -8.34 2.12
CA MET A 215 13.50 -9.46 2.98
C MET A 215 12.59 -9.64 4.20
N PHE A 216 12.09 -8.56 4.81
CA PHE A 216 11.19 -8.64 5.97
C PHE A 216 9.81 -9.15 5.56
N VAL A 217 9.24 -8.61 4.48
CA VAL A 217 7.95 -9.05 3.93
C VAL A 217 7.99 -10.55 3.59
N GLN A 218 9.08 -11.02 2.99
CA GLN A 218 9.21 -12.43 2.64
C GLN A 218 9.47 -13.33 3.86
N SER A 219 10.15 -12.81 4.90
CA SER A 219 10.34 -13.54 6.17
C SER A 219 9.02 -13.77 6.90
N GLU A 220 8.14 -12.77 6.93
CA GLU A 220 6.78 -12.92 7.46
C GLU A 220 5.99 -13.96 6.65
N LYS A 221 6.00 -13.85 5.31
CA LYS A 221 5.35 -14.83 4.42
C LYS A 221 5.85 -16.26 4.67
N PHE A 222 7.17 -16.44 4.88
CA PHE A 222 7.75 -17.73 5.20
C PHE A 222 7.15 -18.32 6.50
N VAL A 223 7.08 -17.52 7.57
CA VAL A 223 6.51 -17.95 8.86
C VAL A 223 5.03 -18.27 8.72
N LEU A 224 4.25 -17.50 7.96
CA LEU A 224 2.83 -17.82 7.72
C LEU A 224 2.65 -19.14 6.95
N GLU A 225 3.52 -19.42 5.97
CA GLU A 225 3.45 -20.63 5.14
C GLU A 225 3.95 -21.90 5.89
N HIS A 226 4.92 -21.76 6.80
CA HIS A 226 5.63 -22.88 7.43
C HIS A 226 5.37 -23.02 8.94
N GLY A 227 4.92 -21.97 9.62
CA GLY A 227 4.65 -21.94 11.06
C GLY A 227 3.47 -22.81 11.52
N GLY A 228 2.69 -23.37 10.58
CA GLY A 228 1.69 -24.41 10.83
C GLY A 228 2.23 -25.85 10.77
N ARG A 229 3.50 -26.06 10.38
CA ARG A 229 4.14 -27.38 10.30
C ARG A 229 5.33 -27.45 11.24
N ILE A 230 5.04 -27.40 12.55
CA ILE A 230 5.97 -27.97 13.53
C ILE A 230 5.81 -29.50 13.38
N GLY A 231 6.68 -30.09 12.56
CA GLY A 231 6.82 -31.55 12.46
C GLY A 231 7.41 -32.16 13.72
#